data_AF-B0BEG5-F1
#
_entry.id   AF-B0BEG5-F1
#
_cell.length_a   1.000
_cell.length_b   1.000
_cell.length_c   1.000
_cell.angle_alpha   90.00
_cell.angle_beta   90.00
_cell.angle_gamma   90.00
#
_symmetry.space_group_name_H-M   'P 1'
#
loop_
_entity.id
_entity.type
_entity.pdbx_description
1 polymer ?
#
loop_
_entity_poly.entity_id
_entity_poly.type
_entity_poly.pdbx_seq_one_letter_code
_entity_poly.pdbx_strand_id
1 'polypeptide(L)'
;TLIGRVLADDIYIGSRCIATRNQDIGVGLVSRFITFRAQPISIRTPFTCRSTSWICQLCYGRSPAHDDLVELGEAVGIIAGQSIGEPGTQLTLRTFHTGGVFTGGTAEHVRAPSNGKIKFNEDLVHPTRTRHGHPAFLCSRDLYVTIESEDIIHNVCIPPKSFLLVQNDQ
;
A
#
# COMPACT_ATOMS: atom_id res chain seq x y z
N THR A 1 -8.14 -5.49 -4.65
CA THR A 1 -8.96 -4.60 -5.50
C THR A 1 -10.35 -5.18 -5.64
N LEU A 2 -11.37 -4.48 -5.14
CA LEU A 2 -12.78 -4.91 -5.22
C LEU A 2 -13.47 -4.41 -6.50
N ILE A 3 -12.93 -3.35 -7.09
CA ILE A 3 -13.44 -2.70 -8.29
C ILE A 3 -13.43 -3.67 -9.46
N GLY A 4 -14.51 -3.67 -10.25
CA GLY A 4 -14.69 -4.55 -11.41
C GLY A 4 -15.11 -5.98 -11.06
N ARG A 5 -15.28 -6.32 -9.78
CA ARG A 5 -15.89 -7.60 -9.36
C ARG A 5 -17.40 -7.49 -9.29
N VAL A 6 -18.07 -8.63 -9.17
CA VAL A 6 -19.54 -8.72 -9.17
C VAL A 6 -20.03 -9.28 -7.83
N LEU A 7 -21.12 -8.73 -7.31
CA LEU A 7 -21.73 -9.18 -6.06
C LEU A 7 -22.36 -10.58 -6.18
N ALA A 8 -22.10 -11.42 -5.18
CA ALA A 8 -22.68 -12.77 -5.10
C ALA A 8 -24.07 -12.77 -4.44
N ASP A 9 -24.30 -11.86 -3.50
CA ASP A 9 -25.51 -11.69 -2.70
C ASP A 9 -25.95 -10.22 -2.67
N ASP A 10 -27.22 -9.98 -2.32
CA ASP A 10 -27.75 -8.65 -2.08
C ASP A 10 -27.15 -8.06 -0.79
N ILE A 11 -26.91 -6.76 -0.77
CA ILE A 11 -26.38 -6.04 0.39
C ILE A 11 -27.45 -5.08 0.91
N TYR A 12 -27.83 -5.29 2.16
CA TYR A 12 -28.81 -4.47 2.87
C TYR A 12 -28.15 -3.70 4.01
N ILE A 13 -28.62 -2.48 4.24
CA ILE A 13 -28.40 -1.74 5.48
C ILE A 13 -29.76 -1.52 6.14
N GLY A 14 -29.97 -2.21 7.27
CA GLY A 14 -31.29 -2.29 7.90
C GLY A 14 -32.31 -2.88 6.93
N SER A 15 -33.36 -2.12 6.62
CA SER A 15 -34.41 -2.49 5.67
C SER A 15 -34.15 -2.05 4.23
N ARG A 16 -33.06 -1.31 3.96
CA ARG A 16 -32.79 -0.73 2.64
C ARG A 16 -31.75 -1.54 1.88
N CYS A 17 -32.10 -2.00 0.68
CA CYS A 17 -31.14 -2.58 -0.26
C CYS A 17 -30.23 -1.48 -0.82
N ILE A 18 -28.91 -1.67 -0.70
CA ILE A 18 -27.90 -0.73 -1.23
C ILE A 18 -27.36 -1.20 -2.56
N ALA A 19 -27.19 -2.52 -2.71
CA ALA A 19 -26.67 -3.12 -3.92
C ALA A 19 -27.29 -4.50 -4.10
N THR A 20 -27.61 -4.83 -5.34
CA THR A 20 -28.26 -6.10 -5.68
C THR A 20 -27.24 -7.13 -6.11
N ARG A 21 -27.59 -8.40 -5.96
CA ARG A 21 -26.87 -9.53 -6.52
C ARG A 21 -26.62 -9.34 -8.01
N ASN A 22 -25.46 -9.81 -8.47
CA ASN A 22 -24.98 -9.70 -9.85
C ASN A 22 -24.68 -8.26 -10.32
N GLN A 23 -24.72 -7.27 -9.43
CA GLN A 23 -24.30 -5.92 -9.74
C GLN A 23 -22.77 -5.83 -9.75
N ASP A 24 -22.23 -5.08 -10.72
CA ASP A 24 -20.80 -4.79 -10.80
C ASP A 24 -20.39 -3.73 -9.76
N ILE A 25 -19.19 -3.90 -9.22
CA ILE A 25 -18.66 -3.06 -8.17
C ILE A 25 -17.82 -1.96 -8.80
N GLY A 26 -18.46 -0.83 -9.08
CA GLY A 26 -17.80 0.39 -9.54
C GLY A 26 -17.29 1.29 -8.40
N VAL A 27 -16.57 2.36 -8.75
CA VAL A 27 -15.99 3.32 -7.80
C VAL A 27 -17.05 3.94 -6.88
N GLY A 28 -18.21 4.31 -7.42
CA GLY A 28 -19.30 4.90 -6.65
C GLY A 28 -19.96 3.95 -5.65
N LEU A 29 -19.88 2.65 -5.89
CA LEU A 29 -20.43 1.62 -5.01
C LEU A 29 -19.42 1.28 -3.89
N VAL A 30 -18.12 1.24 -4.23
CA VAL A 30 -17.03 1.11 -3.25
C VAL A 30 -17.00 2.27 -2.25
N SER A 31 -17.15 3.52 -2.72
CA SER A 31 -17.14 4.68 -1.82
C SER A 31 -18.25 4.59 -0.77
N ARG A 32 -19.46 4.17 -1.19
CA ARG A 32 -20.57 3.89 -0.28
C ARG A 32 -20.21 2.80 0.73
N PHE A 33 -19.63 1.68 0.30
CA PHE A 33 -19.22 0.61 1.22
C PHE A 33 -18.21 1.06 2.28
N ILE A 34 -17.25 1.91 1.89
CA ILE A 34 -16.26 2.49 2.82
C ILE A 34 -16.95 3.39 3.84
N THR A 35 -17.83 4.30 3.38
CA THR A 35 -18.57 5.23 4.25
C THR A 35 -19.42 4.49 5.28
N PHE A 36 -20.07 3.40 4.88
CA PHE A 36 -20.99 2.66 5.76
C PHE A 36 -20.32 1.61 6.65
N ARG A 37 -18.99 1.47 6.63
CA ARG A 37 -18.23 0.39 7.31
C ARG A 37 -18.92 -0.96 7.11
N ALA A 38 -19.16 -1.32 5.86
CA ALA A 38 -19.91 -2.52 5.52
C ALA A 38 -19.26 -3.78 6.12
N GLN A 39 -20.12 -4.70 6.57
CA GLN A 39 -19.79 -6.08 6.94
C GLN A 39 -19.05 -6.80 5.78
N PRO A 40 -18.38 -7.93 6.03
CA PRO A 40 -17.79 -8.73 4.97
C PRO A 40 -18.80 -8.99 3.83
N ILE A 41 -18.37 -8.72 2.60
CA ILE A 41 -19.19 -8.81 1.39
C ILE A 41 -18.85 -10.05 0.59
N SER A 42 -19.88 -10.75 0.12
CA SER A 42 -19.73 -11.90 -0.79
C SER A 42 -19.57 -11.43 -2.22
N ILE A 43 -18.44 -11.75 -2.85
CA ILE A 43 -18.18 -11.49 -4.27
C ILE A 43 -18.12 -12.80 -5.06
N ARG A 44 -18.50 -12.73 -6.33
CA ARG A 44 -18.28 -13.83 -7.27
C ARG A 44 -16.81 -13.91 -7.63
N THR A 45 -16.31 -15.14 -7.74
CA THR A 45 -14.91 -15.39 -8.09
C THR A 45 -14.82 -16.51 -9.13
N PRO A 46 -13.72 -16.57 -9.91
CA PRO A 46 -13.47 -17.70 -10.80
C PRO A 46 -13.41 -19.05 -10.05
N PHE A 47 -12.90 -19.05 -8.81
CA PHE A 47 -12.79 -20.24 -7.96
C PHE A 47 -14.15 -20.82 -7.53
N THR A 48 -15.19 -19.99 -7.48
CA THR A 48 -16.55 -20.40 -7.09
C THR A 48 -17.47 -20.59 -8.30
N CYS A 49 -16.91 -20.55 -9.52
CA CYS A 49 -17.67 -20.77 -10.75
C CYS A 49 -18.14 -22.23 -10.82
N ARG A 50 -19.42 -22.45 -11.16
CA ARG A 50 -20.00 -23.81 -11.31
C ARG A 50 -19.66 -24.48 -12.64
N SER A 51 -19.10 -23.73 -13.58
CA SER A 51 -18.74 -24.29 -14.89
C SER A 51 -17.45 -25.09 -14.78
N THR A 52 -17.41 -26.23 -15.46
CA THR A 52 -16.33 -27.22 -15.38
C THR A 52 -15.14 -26.88 -16.28
N SER A 53 -15.37 -26.17 -17.38
CA SER A 53 -14.35 -25.94 -18.42
C SER A 53 -14.23 -24.47 -18.87
N TRP A 54 -15.07 -23.57 -18.35
CA TRP A 54 -15.00 -22.13 -18.66
C TRP A 54 -15.37 -21.29 -17.43
N ILE A 55 -15.04 -20.00 -17.47
CA ILE A 55 -15.44 -19.05 -16.43
C ILE A 55 -16.59 -18.22 -16.99
N CYS A 56 -17.69 -18.09 -16.24
CA CYS A 56 -18.79 -17.24 -16.69
C CYS A 56 -18.45 -15.75 -16.50
N GLN A 57 -19.07 -14.89 -17.31
CA GLN A 57 -18.87 -13.45 -17.30
C GLN A 57 -18.95 -12.83 -15.89
N LEU A 58 -19.95 -13.22 -15.10
CA LEU A 58 -20.16 -12.69 -13.74
C LEU A 58 -19.11 -13.17 -12.72
N CYS A 59 -18.53 -14.35 -12.89
CA CYS A 59 -17.48 -14.86 -12.02
C CYS A 59 -16.12 -14.25 -12.33
N TYR A 60 -15.89 -13.84 -13.58
CA TYR A 60 -14.71 -13.08 -13.96
C TYR A 60 -14.84 -11.61 -13.56
N GLY A 61 -15.93 -10.96 -13.99
CA GLY A 61 -16.20 -9.54 -13.78
C GLY A 61 -15.79 -8.67 -14.98
N ARG A 62 -15.26 -7.49 -14.68
CA ARG A 62 -14.84 -6.47 -15.64
C ARG A 62 -13.55 -6.87 -16.36
N SER A 63 -13.46 -6.54 -17.64
CA SER A 63 -12.23 -6.72 -18.42
C SER A 63 -11.14 -5.78 -17.89
N PRO A 64 -9.85 -6.19 -17.90
CA PRO A 64 -8.76 -5.26 -17.60
C PRO A 64 -8.51 -4.26 -18.75
N ALA A 65 -8.99 -4.55 -19.97
CA ALA A 65 -8.79 -3.70 -21.14
C ALA A 65 -9.93 -2.69 -21.36
N HIS A 66 -11.14 -3.02 -20.91
CA HIS A 66 -12.35 -2.23 -21.11
C HIS A 66 -13.05 -1.98 -19.77
N ASP A 67 -13.77 -0.87 -19.61
CA ASP A 67 -14.46 -0.57 -18.34
C ASP A 67 -15.78 -1.35 -18.15
N ASP A 68 -16.06 -2.31 -19.03
CA ASP A 68 -17.26 -3.15 -19.04
C ASP A 68 -16.98 -4.61 -18.64
N LEU A 69 -18.05 -5.35 -18.36
CA LEU A 69 -17.96 -6.80 -18.13
C LEU A 69 -17.27 -7.50 -19.30
N VAL A 70 -16.46 -8.51 -18.99
CA VAL A 70 -15.71 -9.29 -19.98
C VAL A 70 -16.61 -9.82 -21.10
N GLU A 71 -16.13 -9.82 -22.34
CA GLU A 71 -16.93 -10.31 -23.46
C GLU A 71 -17.04 -11.84 -23.44
N LEU A 72 -18.17 -12.36 -23.94
CA LEU A 72 -18.35 -13.79 -24.08
C LEU A 72 -17.42 -14.32 -25.17
N GLY A 73 -16.60 -15.32 -24.84
CA GLY A 73 -15.61 -15.88 -25.74
C GLY A 73 -14.20 -15.30 -25.58
N GLU A 74 -14.01 -14.30 -24.71
CA GLU A 74 -12.69 -13.75 -24.41
C GLU A 74 -11.78 -14.81 -23.76
N ALA A 75 -10.54 -14.92 -24.25
CA ALA A 75 -9.56 -15.92 -23.81
C ALA A 75 -8.90 -15.54 -22.48
N VAL A 76 -9.70 -15.41 -21.41
CA VAL A 76 -9.27 -14.92 -20.08
C VAL A 76 -8.11 -15.71 -19.47
N GLY A 77 -7.97 -17.00 -19.81
CA GLY A 77 -6.85 -17.83 -19.33
C GLY A 77 -5.51 -17.43 -19.94
N ILE A 78 -5.48 -17.11 -21.25
CA ILE A 78 -4.27 -16.63 -21.93
C ILE A 78 -3.90 -15.24 -21.41
N ILE A 79 -4.89 -14.35 -21.25
CA ILE A 79 -4.69 -12.99 -20.72
C ILE A 79 -4.10 -13.05 -19.30
N ALA A 80 -4.65 -13.91 -18.44
CA ALA A 80 -4.15 -14.10 -17.08
C ALA A 80 -2.71 -14.64 -17.07
N GLY A 81 -2.41 -15.62 -17.93
CA GLY A 81 -1.05 -16.16 -18.07
C GLY A 81 -0.03 -15.11 -18.49
N GLN A 82 -0.35 -14.29 -19.49
CA GLN A 82 0.52 -13.21 -19.98
C GLN A 82 0.71 -12.11 -18.93
N SER A 83 -0.36 -11.73 -18.23
CA SER A 83 -0.35 -10.71 -17.18
C SER A 83 0.57 -11.04 -16.00
N ILE A 84 0.92 -12.32 -15.83
CA ILE A 84 1.91 -12.77 -14.84
C ILE A 84 3.26 -13.04 -15.49
N GLY A 85 3.27 -13.71 -16.65
CA GLY A 85 4.49 -14.17 -17.31
C GLY A 85 5.37 -13.02 -17.81
N GLU A 86 4.81 -12.08 -18.57
CA GLU A 86 5.59 -11.00 -19.19
C GLU A 86 6.19 -10.05 -18.12
N PRO A 87 5.42 -9.55 -17.14
CA PRO A 87 6.00 -8.78 -16.03
C PRO A 87 7.00 -9.57 -15.19
N GLY A 88 6.79 -10.88 -15.00
CA GLY A 88 7.70 -11.73 -14.22
C GLY A 88 9.07 -11.92 -14.88
N THR A 89 9.07 -12.18 -16.19
CA THR A 89 10.32 -12.24 -16.97
C THR A 89 11.03 -10.88 -17.01
N GLN A 90 10.26 -9.79 -17.18
CA GLN A 90 10.79 -8.43 -17.15
C GLN A 90 11.39 -8.08 -15.79
N LEU A 91 10.73 -8.43 -14.68
CA LEU A 91 11.22 -8.15 -13.34
C LEU A 91 12.53 -8.90 -13.08
N THR A 92 12.60 -10.16 -13.49
CA THR A 92 13.80 -10.99 -13.36
C THR A 92 14.97 -10.36 -14.13
N LEU A 93 14.75 -10.01 -15.40
CA LEU A 93 15.76 -9.33 -16.21
C LEU A 93 16.17 -8.00 -15.59
N ARG A 94 15.23 -7.16 -15.15
CA ARG A 94 15.56 -5.90 -14.48
C ARG A 94 16.39 -6.15 -13.22
N THR A 95 16.03 -7.08 -12.35
CA THR A 95 16.80 -7.37 -11.13
C THR A 95 18.24 -7.79 -11.42
N PHE A 96 18.47 -8.65 -12.42
CA PHE A 96 19.81 -9.10 -12.79
C PHE A 96 20.61 -8.10 -13.62
N HIS A 97 19.99 -7.44 -14.60
CA HIS A 97 20.65 -6.44 -15.44
C HIS A 97 20.96 -5.13 -14.70
N THR A 98 20.19 -4.78 -13.68
CA THR A 98 20.52 -3.65 -12.77
C THR A 98 21.55 -4.06 -11.71
N GLY A 99 22.14 -5.26 -11.81
CA GLY A 99 23.35 -5.66 -11.06
C GLY A 99 23.16 -5.85 -9.56
N GLY A 100 21.94 -6.11 -9.07
CA GLY A 100 21.74 -6.33 -7.63
C GLY A 100 22.09 -5.10 -6.77
N VAL A 101 21.96 -3.88 -7.30
CA VAL A 101 22.04 -2.66 -6.50
C VAL A 101 20.84 -2.63 -5.55
N PHE A 102 21.00 -3.32 -4.42
CA PHE A 102 20.11 -3.28 -3.27
C PHE A 102 20.14 -1.85 -2.71
N THR A 103 19.24 -1.00 -3.20
CA THR A 103 18.82 0.19 -2.45
C THR A 103 17.78 -0.16 -1.39
N GLY A 104 17.51 -1.47 -1.21
CA GLY A 104 16.64 -2.05 -0.18
C GLY A 104 16.95 -1.47 1.19
N GLY A 105 15.98 -0.72 1.69
CA GLY A 105 16.13 0.18 2.83
C GLY A 105 15.59 1.53 2.42
N THR A 106 14.29 1.61 2.16
CA THR A 106 13.55 2.84 2.39
C THR A 106 13.61 3.06 3.89
N ALA A 107 14.73 3.62 4.39
CA ALA A 107 14.75 4.18 5.72
C ALA A 107 13.65 5.25 5.70
N GLU A 108 12.63 5.11 6.55
CA GLU A 108 11.64 6.15 6.72
C GLU A 108 12.38 7.41 7.21
N HIS A 109 12.44 8.41 6.35
CA HIS A 109 13.04 9.69 6.71
C HIS A 109 11.95 10.52 7.37
N VAL A 110 12.03 10.66 8.69
CA VAL A 110 11.21 11.63 9.41
C VAL A 110 11.90 12.99 9.27
N ARG A 111 11.17 13.98 8.74
CA ARG A 111 11.62 15.38 8.67
C ARG A 111 11.04 16.16 9.84
N ALA A 112 11.73 17.22 10.25
CA ALA A 112 11.21 18.16 11.23
C ALA A 112 9.87 18.76 10.74
N PRO A 113 8.83 18.85 11.61
CA PRO A 113 7.52 19.38 11.23
C PRO A 113 7.54 20.91 11.02
N SER A 114 8.49 21.61 11.63
CA SER A 114 8.66 23.06 11.55
C SER A 114 10.14 23.42 11.63
N ASN A 115 10.49 24.63 11.18
CA ASN A 115 11.83 25.19 11.36
C ASN A 115 12.03 25.57 12.83
N GLY A 116 13.19 25.23 13.40
CA GLY A 116 13.55 25.50 14.78
C GLY A 116 14.89 24.87 15.13
N LYS A 117 15.40 25.18 16.32
CA LYS A 117 16.63 24.58 16.86
C LYS A 117 16.33 23.23 17.50
N ILE A 118 17.11 22.22 17.16
CA ILE A 118 16.94 20.89 17.73
C ILE A 118 17.73 20.72 19.03
N LYS A 119 17.12 20.14 20.05
CA LYS A 119 17.74 19.81 21.33
C LYS A 119 17.48 18.35 21.71
N PHE A 120 18.54 17.64 22.07
CA PHE A 120 18.43 16.25 22.57
C PHE A 120 19.58 15.92 23.54
N ASN A 121 19.45 14.81 24.26
CA ASN A 121 20.49 14.34 25.17
C ASN A 121 21.60 13.60 24.40
N GLU A 122 22.81 14.18 24.38
CA GLU A 122 23.98 13.65 23.69
C GLU A 122 24.49 12.32 24.28
N ASP A 123 24.27 12.07 25.58
CA ASP A 123 24.72 10.84 26.25
C ASP A 123 23.99 9.58 25.76
N LEU A 124 22.83 9.75 25.12
CA LEU A 124 21.98 8.66 24.63
C LEU A 124 22.23 8.30 23.16
N VAL A 125 23.15 9.00 22.50
CA VAL A 125 23.49 8.78 21.10
C VAL A 125 24.97 8.49 20.90
N HIS A 126 25.30 7.76 19.84
CA HIS A 126 26.69 7.48 19.48
C HIS A 126 26.99 7.90 18.05
N PRO A 127 28.10 8.60 17.80
CA PRO A 127 28.47 8.99 16.44
C PRO A 127 28.75 7.75 15.59
N THR A 128 28.19 7.74 14.38
CA THR A 128 28.26 6.64 13.43
C THR A 128 28.22 7.18 12.00
N ARG A 129 28.22 6.29 11.01
CA ARG A 129 28.06 6.65 9.60
C ARG A 129 26.91 5.86 9.00
N THR A 130 26.14 6.51 8.12
CA THR A 130 25.12 5.83 7.32
C THR A 130 25.77 4.83 6.35
N ARG A 131 24.96 3.96 5.73
CA ARG A 131 25.42 3.06 4.66
C ARG A 131 26.10 3.77 3.46
N HIS A 132 25.85 5.08 3.33
CA HIS A 132 26.43 5.93 2.29
C HIS A 132 27.63 6.77 2.80
N GLY A 133 28.14 6.48 4.01
CA GLY A 133 29.30 7.17 4.57
C GLY A 133 29.03 8.57 5.14
N HIS A 134 27.78 9.01 5.23
CA HIS A 134 27.42 10.30 5.81
C HIS A 134 27.46 10.23 7.35
N PRO A 135 27.98 11.25 8.05
CA PRO A 135 27.93 11.31 9.51
C PRO A 135 26.49 11.25 10.03
N ALA A 136 26.27 10.50 11.11
CA ALA A 136 24.98 10.39 11.79
C ALA A 136 25.20 10.06 13.27
N PHE A 137 24.14 10.11 14.07
CA PHE A 137 24.12 9.64 15.45
C PHE A 137 23.13 8.48 15.60
N LEU A 138 23.56 7.38 16.20
CA LEU A 138 22.72 6.21 16.47
C LEU A 138 22.09 6.33 17.86
N CYS A 139 20.77 6.20 17.95
CA CYS A 139 20.07 6.15 19.23
C CYS A 139 20.17 4.74 19.84
N SER A 140 20.75 4.60 21.02
CA SER A 140 20.80 3.31 21.75
C SER A 140 19.50 2.96 22.46
N ARG A 141 18.70 3.98 22.81
CA ARG A 141 17.41 3.90 23.53
C ARG A 141 16.43 4.89 22.91
N ASP A 142 15.19 4.90 23.41
CA ASP A 142 14.22 5.94 23.08
C ASP A 142 14.80 7.32 23.42
N LEU A 143 14.84 8.21 22.43
CA LEU A 143 15.38 9.56 22.57
C LEU A 143 14.26 10.59 22.38
N TYR A 144 14.10 11.46 23.36
CA TYR A 144 13.24 12.63 23.22
C TYR A 144 14.01 13.77 22.58
N VAL A 145 13.49 14.25 21.45
CA VAL A 145 14.02 15.36 20.67
C VAL A 145 13.04 16.51 20.76
N THR A 146 13.53 17.68 21.17
CA THR A 146 12.78 18.93 21.22
C THR A 146 13.20 19.82 20.05
N ILE A 147 12.23 20.37 19.32
CA ILE A 147 12.44 21.34 18.26
C ILE A 147 11.83 22.65 18.73
N GLU A 148 12.67 23.64 18.98
CA GLU A 148 12.30 24.96 19.52
C GLU A 148 12.27 25.99 18.39
N SER A 149 11.09 26.50 18.08
CA SER A 149 10.86 27.64 17.20
C SER A 149 10.47 28.88 18.03
N GLU A 150 10.41 30.06 17.43
CA GLU A 150 10.14 31.33 18.15
C GLU A 150 8.83 31.28 18.97
N ASP A 151 7.81 30.57 18.48
CA ASP A 151 6.49 30.49 19.12
C ASP A 151 6.05 29.07 19.49
N ILE A 152 6.78 28.02 19.09
CA ILE A 152 6.31 26.63 19.18
C ILE A 152 7.43 25.67 19.59
N ILE A 153 7.14 24.83 20.60
CA ILE A 153 7.99 23.72 21.04
C ILE A 153 7.35 22.42 20.59
N HIS A 154 8.06 21.65 19.76
CA HIS A 154 7.64 20.31 19.35
C HIS A 154 8.51 19.24 20.00
N ASN A 155 7.89 18.26 20.65
CA ASN A 155 8.58 17.11 21.22
C ASN A 155 8.28 15.85 20.42
N VAL A 156 9.33 15.16 19.97
CA VAL A 156 9.24 13.93 19.19
C VAL A 156 10.03 12.85 19.90
N CYS A 157 9.43 11.66 20.05
CA CYS A 157 10.12 10.48 20.54
C CYS A 157 10.69 9.70 19.35
N ILE A 158 12.00 9.48 19.36
CA ILE A 158 12.74 8.74 18.34
C ILE A 158 13.06 7.34 18.90
N PRO A 159 12.61 6.25 18.23
CA PRO A 159 12.82 4.90 18.73
C PRO A 159 14.30 4.48 18.64
N PRO A 160 14.74 3.48 19.43
CA PRO A 160 16.10 2.97 19.38
C PRO A 160 16.46 2.44 17.99
N LYS A 161 17.76 2.41 17.69
CA LYS A 161 18.35 2.01 16.40
C LYS A 161 18.01 2.93 15.23
N SER A 162 17.44 4.10 15.49
CA SER A 162 17.26 5.16 14.50
C SER A 162 18.54 5.97 14.32
N PHE A 163 18.72 6.55 13.13
CA PHE A 163 19.80 7.50 12.85
C PHE A 163 19.28 8.94 12.90
N LEU A 164 19.94 9.78 13.69
CA LEU A 164 19.81 11.23 13.64
C LEU A 164 20.86 11.81 12.69
N LEU A 165 20.42 12.67 11.78
CA LEU A 165 21.27 13.28 10.74
C LEU A 165 21.63 14.74 11.05
N VAL A 166 21.24 15.23 12.22
CA VAL A 166 21.37 16.62 12.66
C VAL A 166 22.12 16.68 13.99
N GLN A 167 22.82 17.78 14.22
CA GLN A 167 23.56 18.05 15.45
C GLN A 167 22.68 18.79 16.46
N ASN A 168 23.05 18.71 17.73
CA ASN A 168 22.42 19.49 18.79
C ASN A 168 22.61 21.00 18.52
N ASP A 169 21.58 21.80 18.80
CA ASP A 169 21.51 23.24 18.55
C ASP A 169 21.67 23.69 17.07
N GLN A 170 21.50 22.77 16.12
CA GLN A 170 21.45 23.06 14.67
C GLN A 170 20.11 23.68 14.25
#